data_AF-A0A3D2QQ48-F1
#
_entry.id   AF-A0A3D2QQ48-F1
#
_cell.length_a   1.000
_cell.length_b   1.000
_cell.length_c   1.000
_cell.angle_alpha   90.00
_cell.angle_beta   90.00
_cell.angle_gamma   90.00
#
_symmetry.space_group_name_H-M   'P 1'
#
loop_
_entity.id
_entity.type
_entity.pdbx_description
1 polymer ?
#
loop_
_entity_poly.entity_id
_entity_poly.type
_entity_poly.pdbx_seq_one_letter_code
_entity_poly.pdbx_strand_id
1 'polypeptide(L)' 'MCERMLTLPIHTDPIGPDISEYHVTRGGSFLDEPDSCRSTYRSSSIPLLALDSQGFRVVRRP' A
#
# COMPACT_ATOMS: atom_id res chain seq x y z
N MET A 1 28.91 28.58 -13.94
CA MET A 1 28.19 28.80 -12.67
C MET A 1 26.79 28.22 -12.83
N CYS A 2 26.69 26.88 -12.85
CA CYS A 2 26.17 26.04 -11.77
C CYS A 2 24.63 26.12 -11.66
N GLU A 3 23.96 25.24 -12.42
CA GLU A 3 22.53 24.97 -12.36
C GLU A 3 22.16 24.33 -11.02
N ARG A 4 21.14 24.84 -10.33
CA ARG A 4 20.46 24.14 -9.24
C ARG A 4 19.01 23.89 -9.63
N MET A 5 18.83 22.85 -10.43
CA MET A 5 17.59 22.10 -10.51
C MET A 5 17.34 21.51 -9.11
N LEU A 6 16.37 22.06 -8.38
CA LEU A 6 15.94 21.55 -7.08
C LEU A 6 15.26 20.19 -7.30
N THR A 7 16.00 19.11 -7.15
CA THR A 7 15.43 17.76 -7.06
C THR A 7 14.69 17.66 -5.75
N LEU A 8 13.35 17.59 -5.80
CA LEU A 8 12.54 17.06 -4.70
C LEU A 8 13.20 15.73 -4.25
N PRO A 9 13.32 15.45 -2.94
CA PRO A 9 13.95 14.23 -2.48
C PRO A 9 13.26 13.06 -3.17
N ILE A 10 14.05 12.24 -3.87
CA ILE A 10 13.58 10.99 -4.43
C ILE A 10 13.11 10.18 -3.21
N HIS A 11 11.81 9.94 -3.11
CA HIS A 11 11.25 9.22 -1.98
C HIS A 11 11.59 7.73 -2.14
N THR A 12 12.77 7.36 -1.65
CA THR A 12 13.27 5.99 -1.62
C THR A 12 12.68 5.30 -0.40
N ASP A 13 12.06 4.13 -0.59
CA ASP A 13 11.41 3.33 0.45
C ASP A 13 10.22 4.04 1.17
N PRO A 14 9.12 4.33 0.44
CA PRO A 14 7.92 4.91 1.02
C PRO A 14 7.27 3.99 2.06
N ILE A 15 7.19 4.48 3.30
CA ILE A 15 6.48 3.79 4.39
C ILE A 15 5.00 4.20 4.51
N GLY A 16 4.59 5.29 3.85
CA GLY A 16 3.25 5.88 3.99
C GLY A 16 3.19 6.98 5.07
N PRO A 17 1.98 7.44 5.45
CA PRO A 17 1.79 8.44 6.50
C PRO A 17 2.08 7.88 7.91
N ASP A 18 2.48 8.74 8.84
CA ASP A 18 2.81 8.35 10.23
C ASP A 18 1.58 7.89 11.03
N ILE A 19 0.39 8.41 10.70
CA ILE A 19 -0.87 8.10 11.38
C ILE A 19 -1.95 7.84 10.32
N SER A 20 -2.62 6.70 10.40
CA SER A 20 -3.80 6.41 9.60
C SER A 20 -4.80 5.55 10.37
N GLU A 21 -6.09 5.81 10.15
CA GLU A 21 -7.18 4.98 10.69
C GLU A 21 -7.37 3.68 9.90
N TYR A 22 -6.96 3.68 8.63
CA TYR A 22 -7.06 2.56 7.72
C TYR A 22 -5.67 2.11 7.25
N HIS A 23 -5.48 0.80 7.15
CA HIS A 23 -4.28 0.18 6.57
C HIS A 23 -4.56 -0.28 5.14
N VAL A 24 -3.52 -0.23 4.30
CA VAL A 24 -3.62 -0.60 2.90
C VAL A 24 -3.80 -2.11 2.74
N THR A 25 -4.74 -2.51 1.90
CA THR A 25 -4.93 -3.90 1.44
C THR A 25 -4.78 -3.98 -0.08
N ARG A 26 -4.36 -5.15 -0.58
CA ARG A 26 -3.98 -5.38 -1.98
C ARG A 26 -4.34 -6.78 -2.42
N GLY A 27 -4.62 -6.95 -3.71
CA GLY A 27 -4.82 -8.24 -4.36
C GLY A 27 -6.27 -8.72 -4.46
N GLY A 28 -7.22 -8.02 -3.83
CA GLY A 28 -8.63 -8.42 -3.79
C GLY A 28 -8.83 -9.75 -3.05
N SER A 29 -10.00 -10.35 -3.24
CA SER A 29 -10.43 -11.59 -2.62
C SER A 29 -11.30 -12.42 -3.56
N PHE A 30 -11.75 -13.58 -3.10
CA PHE A 30 -12.69 -14.44 -3.83
C PHE A 30 -14.10 -13.85 -3.98
N LEU A 31 -14.41 -12.74 -3.29
CA LEU A 31 -15.69 -12.03 -3.37
C LEU A 31 -15.63 -10.81 -4.31
N ASP A 32 -14.44 -10.39 -4.71
CA ASP A 32 -14.23 -9.14 -5.44
C ASP A 32 -14.32 -9.32 -6.96
N GLU A 33 -14.80 -8.27 -7.62
CA GLU A 33 -14.78 -8.17 -9.08
C GLU A 33 -13.34 -8.17 -9.62
N PRO A 34 -13.12 -8.66 -10.86
CA PRO A 34 -11.78 -8.77 -11.45
C PRO A 34 -10.95 -7.47 -11.44
N ASP A 35 -11.61 -6.31 -11.56
CA ASP A 35 -10.95 -5.01 -11.56
C ASP A 35 -10.30 -4.66 -10.21
N SER A 36 -10.89 -5.11 -9.09
CA SER A 36 -10.37 -4.93 -7.74
C SER A 36 -9.18 -5.86 -7.44
N CYS A 37 -9.04 -6.95 -8.18
CA CYS A 37 -7.94 -7.90 -8.06
C CYS A 37 -6.69 -7.48 -8.85
N ARG A 38 -6.76 -6.39 -9.62
CA ARG A 38 -5.63 -5.89 -10.42
C ARG A 38 -4.48 -5.47 -9.51
N SER A 39 -3.25 -5.75 -9.96
CA SER A 39 -2.03 -5.43 -9.21
C SER A 39 -1.85 -3.94 -8.89
N THR A 40 -2.52 -3.04 -9.62
CA THR A 40 -2.48 -1.60 -9.36
C THR A 40 -3.58 -1.13 -8.42
N TYR A 41 -4.66 -1.89 -8.20
CA TYR A 41 -5.79 -1.50 -7.36
C TYR A 41 -5.47 -1.57 -5.86
N ARG A 42 -5.59 -0.45 -5.15
CA ARG A 42 -5.33 -0.33 -3.71
C ARG A 42 -6.65 -0.13 -2.98
N SER A 43 -6.89 -0.94 -1.96
CA SER A 43 -8.01 -0.75 -1.03
C SER A 43 -7.46 -0.46 0.38
N SER A 44 -8.35 -0.27 1.34
CA SER A 44 -7.99 -0.04 2.73
C SER A 44 -9.03 -0.62 3.67
N SER A 45 -8.59 -1.11 4.83
CA SER A 45 -9.46 -1.62 5.88
C SER A 45 -9.01 -1.15 7.26
N ILE A 46 -9.94 -1.17 8.22
CA ILE A 46 -9.63 -0.87 9.62
C ILE A 46 -8.76 -2.01 10.15
N PRO A 47 -7.62 -1.74 10.82
CA PRO A 47 -6.67 -2.79 11.24
C PRO A 47 -7.25 -3.84 12.19
N LEU A 48 -8.30 -3.46 12.94
CA LEU A 48 -8.99 -4.34 13.91
C LEU A 48 -10.05 -5.22 13.24
N LEU A 49 -10.39 -4.99 11.97
CA LEU A 49 -11.41 -5.75 11.27
C LEU A 49 -10.80 -7.04 10.70
N ALA A 50 -11.26 -8.18 11.20
CA ALA A 50 -10.91 -9.49 10.66
C ALA A 50 -12.02 -9.98 9.72
N LEU A 51 -11.67 -10.17 8.44
CA LEU A 51 -12.58 -10.72 7.43
C LEU A 51 -12.00 -12.02 6.90
N ASP A 52 -12.87 -12.98 6.60
CA ASP A 52 -12.52 -14.25 5.95
C ASP A 52 -11.95 -14.07 4.53
N SER A 53 -12.24 -12.93 3.90
CA SER A 53 -11.75 -12.51 2.60
C SER A 53 -10.43 -11.73 2.65
N GLN A 54 -9.87 -11.44 3.83
CA GLN A 54 -8.63 -10.66 3.98
C GLN A 54 -7.53 -11.44 4.71
N GLY A 55 -6.31 -11.35 4.18
CA GLY A 55 -5.12 -11.93 4.78
C GLY A 55 -3.87 -11.11 4.47
N PHE A 56 -2.70 -11.59 4.88
CA PHE A 56 -1.42 -10.91 4.65
C PHE A 56 -0.29 -11.88 4.33
N ARG A 57 0.77 -11.35 3.70
CA ARG A 57 2.02 -12.07 3.44
C ARG A 57 3.16 -11.34 4.14
N VAL A 58 3.96 -12.07 4.91
CA VAL A 58 5.10 -11.52 5.65
C VAL A 58 6.27 -11.25 4.70
N VAL A 59 7.04 -10.21 5.01
CA VAL A 59 8.32 -9.89 4.36
C VAL A 59 9.38 -9.67 5.45
N ARG A 60 10.66 -9.94 5.13
CA ARG A 60 11.79 -9.63 6.01
C ARG A 60 12.83 -8.82 5.25
N ARG A 61 13.60 -8.00 5.96
CA ARG A 61 14.82 -7.41 5.40
C ARG A 61 15.84 -8.54 5.12
N PRO A 62 16.72 -8.39 4.10
CA PRO A 62 17.78 -9.35 3.81
C PRO A 62 18.65 -9.67 5.03
#